data_AF-A0A5K1G0G7-F1
#
_entry.id   AF-A0A5K1G0G7-F1
#
_cell.length_a   1.000
_cell.length_b   1.000
_cell.length_c   1.000
_cell.angle_alpha   90.00
_cell.angle_beta   90.00
_cell.angle_gamma   90.00
#
_symmetry.space_group_name_H-M   'P 1'
#
loop_
_entity.id
_entity.type
_entity.pdbx_description
1 polymer ?
#
loop_
_entity_poly.entity_id
_entity_poly.type
_entity_poly.pdbx_seq_one_letter_code
_entity_poly.pdbx_strand_id
1 'polypeptide(L)' 'VLRQKEAKFGVAAVCNGGGGASALVVERV' A
#
# COMPACT_ATOMS: atom_id res chain seq x y z
N VAL A 1 -4.62 9.46 2.04
CA VAL A 1 -4.35 9.47 0.58
C VAL A 1 -5.52 8.98 -0.25
N LEU A 2 -5.93 7.70 -0.20
CA LEU A 2 -7.00 7.17 -1.09
C LEU A 2 -8.30 7.99 -1.04
N ARG A 3 -8.80 8.36 0.16
CA ARG A 3 -9.98 9.24 0.32
C ARG A 3 -9.75 10.66 -0.22
N GLN A 4 -8.60 11.27 0.07
CA GLN A 4 -8.27 12.66 -0.32
C GLN A 4 -8.02 12.82 -1.82
N LYS A 5 -7.63 11.74 -2.50
CA LYS A 5 -7.33 11.71 -3.93
C LYS A 5 -8.40 10.95 -4.73
N GLU A 6 -9.52 10.61 -4.07
CA GLU A 6 -10.63 9.84 -4.65
C GLU A 6 -10.21 8.52 -5.35
N ALA A 7 -9.06 7.96 -4.96
CA ALA A 7 -8.53 6.74 -5.55
C ALA A 7 -9.23 5.48 -5.00
N LYS A 8 -9.37 4.45 -5.84
CA LYS A 8 -10.04 3.19 -5.51
C LYS A 8 -9.09 2.15 -4.88
N PHE A 9 -7.92 1.95 -5.47
CA PHE A 9 -6.93 0.99 -5.01
C PHE A 9 -5.68 1.67 -4.49
N GLY A 10 -5.05 1.08 -3.48
CA GLY A 10 -3.75 1.47 -2.98
C GLY A 10 -2.89 0.27 -2.63
N VAL A 11 -1.58 0.49 -2.59
CA VAL A 11 -0.61 -0.50 -2.14
C VAL A 11 0.18 0.09 -1.00
N ALA A 12 0.28 -0.66 0.09
CA ALA A 12 1.25 -0.42 1.15
C ALA A 12 2.37 -1.45 1.02
N ALA A 13 3.61 -1.00 1.14
CA ALA A 13 4.79 -1.87 1.13
C ALA A 13 5.74 -1.47 2.26
N VAL A 14 6.44 -2.45 2.81
CA VAL A 14 7.43 -2.25 3.86
C VAL A 14 8.65 -3.13 3.58
N CYS A 15 9.84 -2.53 3.65
CA CYS A 15 11.10 -3.27 3.54
C CYS A 15 11.57 -3.76 4.92
N ASN A 16 12.49 -4.72 4.91
CA ASN A 16 13.21 -5.18 6.10
C ASN A 16 14.72 -5.29 5.80
N GLY A 17 15.53 -5.24 6.86
CA GLY A 17 16.98 -5.45 6.76
C GLY A 17 17.28 -6.85 6.22
N GLY A 18 18.26 -6.95 5.31
CA GLY A 18 18.58 -8.21 4.61
C GLY A 18 18.06 -8.28 3.17
N GLY A 19 17.36 -7.24 2.69
CA GLY A 19 16.99 -7.08 1.27
C GLY A 19 15.57 -7.53 0.92
N GLY A 20 14.75 -7.89 1.91
CA GLY A 20 13.37 -8.30 1.72
C GLY A 20 12.36 -7.15 1.79
N ALA A 21 11.16 -7.40 1.27
CA ALA A 21 10.00 -6.54 1.44
C ALA A 21 8.70 -7.36 1.42
N SER A 22 7.65 -6.78 1.99
CA SER A 22 6.28 -7.31 1.92
C SER A 22 5.32 -6.21 1.48
N ALA A 23 4.23 -6.60 0.85
CA ALA A 23 3.24 -5.67 0.32
C ALA A 23 1.80 -6.16 0.55
N LEU A 24 0.88 -5.20 0.69
CA LEU A 24 -0.56 -5.42 0.83
C LEU A 24 -1.32 -4.49 -0.13
N VAL A 25 -2.24 -5.08 -0.89
CA VAL A 25 -3.18 -4.34 -1.74
C VAL A 25 -4.45 -4.06 -0.94
N VAL A 26 -4.96 -2.84 -1.02
CA VAL A 26 -6.20 -2.42 -0.35
C VAL A 26 -7.15 -1.73 -1.34
N GLU A 27 -8.44 -1.96 -1.16
CA GLU A 27 -9.52 -1.27 -1.85
C GLU A 27 -10.26 -0.36 -0.88
N ARG A 28 -10.51 0.88 -1.30
CA ARG A 28 -11.31 1.84 -0.53
C ARG A 28 -12.78 1.65 -0.89
N VAL A 29 -13.55 1.16 0.09
CA VAL A 29 -15.02 1.19 0.09
C VAL A 29 -15.55 2.61 0.32
#